data_AF-A0A2D5RXB1-F1
#
_entry.id   AF-A0A2D5RXB1-F1
#
_cell.length_a   1.000
_cell.length_b   1.000
_cell.length_c   1.000
_cell.angle_alpha   90.00
_cell.angle_beta   90.00
_cell.angle_gamma   90.00
#
_symmetry.space_group_name_H-M   'P 1'
#
loop_
_entity.id
_entity.type
_entity.pdbx_description
1 polymer ?
#
loop_
_entity_poly.entity_id
_entity_poly.type
_entity_poly.pdbx_seq_one_letter_code
_entity_poly.pdbx_strand_id
1 'polypeptide(L)'
;MSKKIKHQHAKQISDYLTQSWPLKTTEDDIFWVLDHWQIIEKKTRIVDDTDLRIITQQLNAIVTGKQRAYRHALEGILFYLEEACYWQLPERVKNTINDTNHQYFEELAKGAAHAHKIFVCYQQQKTSFFDIRGPLAPCFMALIIGFEVAPISLEHISAILNNPNSIIDKEDNPRLAITHTGYGADELRVTHYYLTIESYRFLEDYYAQSPSRTSTKSLYADLSSWLDKNGISACSTKQIWPKRFQIHWYLHFQQPPTFIKDLANPERHVGLSKPISLPKIKEAEIYAIDWNTKWFNSLTKLQKKSALAS
;
A
#
# COMPACT_ATOMS: atom_id res chain seq x y z
N MET A 1 13.89 24.90 -5.73
CA MET A 1 12.49 24.42 -5.78
C MET A 1 11.58 25.24 -4.83
N SER A 2 10.26 25.39 -5.09
CA SER A 2 9.36 26.16 -4.19
C SER A 2 9.11 25.45 -2.86
N LYS A 3 9.14 26.19 -1.73
CA LYS A 3 8.85 25.70 -0.37
C LYS A 3 7.52 24.92 -0.27
N LYS A 4 6.55 25.28 -1.11
CA LYS A 4 5.23 24.63 -1.22
C LYS A 4 5.32 23.19 -1.74
N ILE A 5 6.22 22.92 -2.68
CA ILE A 5 6.42 21.57 -3.24
C ILE A 5 7.09 20.66 -2.21
N LYS A 6 8.06 21.18 -1.45
CA LYS A 6 8.71 20.44 -0.36
C LYS A 6 7.70 20.08 0.76
N HIS A 7 6.77 20.97 1.11
CA HIS A 7 5.68 20.65 2.05
C HIS A 7 4.76 19.55 1.52
N GLN A 8 4.41 19.61 0.24
CA GLN A 8 3.57 18.57 -0.37
C GLN A 8 4.25 17.19 -0.31
N HIS A 9 5.55 17.11 -0.61
CA HIS A 9 6.30 15.87 -0.47
C HIS A 9 6.44 15.43 0.99
N ALA A 10 6.72 16.35 1.93
CA ALA A 10 6.79 16.02 3.35
C ALA A 10 5.48 15.38 3.84
N LYS A 11 4.35 15.95 3.43
CA LYS A 11 3.02 15.41 3.72
C LYS A 11 2.82 14.02 3.09
N GLN A 12 3.13 13.84 1.81
CA GLN A 12 3.03 12.54 1.12
C GLN A 12 3.86 11.45 1.83
N ILE A 13 5.10 11.77 2.19
CA ILE A 13 5.98 10.84 2.91
C ILE A 13 5.42 10.58 4.30
N SER A 14 4.97 11.60 5.03
CA SER A 14 4.35 11.45 6.35
C SER A 14 3.10 10.56 6.31
N ASP A 15 2.25 10.73 5.29
CA ASP A 15 1.03 9.94 5.08
C ASP A 15 1.37 8.47 4.74
N TYR A 16 2.46 8.24 4.00
CA TYR A 16 2.97 6.89 3.74
C TYR A 16 3.55 6.24 5.00
N LEU A 17 4.46 6.92 5.70
CA LEU A 17 5.15 6.39 6.90
C LEU A 17 4.19 6.13 8.05
N THR A 18 3.13 6.93 8.14
CA THR A 18 1.97 6.69 9.01
C THR A 18 1.46 5.24 8.92
N GLN A 19 1.55 4.59 7.75
CA GLN A 19 1.02 3.24 7.52
C GLN A 19 2.10 2.16 7.64
N SER A 20 3.34 2.47 7.24
CA SER A 20 4.39 1.47 6.97
C SER A 20 5.63 1.59 7.87
N TRP A 21 5.74 2.65 8.67
CA TRP A 21 6.92 2.96 9.48
C TRP A 21 6.65 2.80 10.98
N PRO A 22 7.57 2.17 11.75
CA PRO A 22 7.37 1.96 13.18
C PRO A 22 7.79 3.15 14.04
N LEU A 23 8.68 4.02 13.55
CA LEU A 23 9.26 5.09 14.34
C LEU A 23 8.40 6.36 14.24
N LYS A 24 8.23 7.04 15.37
CA LYS A 24 7.51 8.31 15.42
C LYS A 24 8.28 9.35 14.61
N THR A 25 7.67 9.78 13.51
CA THR A 25 8.23 10.78 12.59
C THR A 25 7.16 11.83 12.35
N THR A 26 7.51 13.11 12.44
CA THR A 26 6.56 14.22 12.19
C THR A 26 6.76 14.81 10.80
N GLU A 27 5.71 15.42 10.24
CA GLU A 27 5.80 16.14 8.96
C GLU A 27 6.86 17.24 9.01
N ASP A 28 7.00 17.94 10.15
CA ASP A 28 8.00 18.99 10.35
C ASP A 28 9.44 18.44 10.32
N ASP A 29 9.67 17.26 10.92
CA ASP A 29 10.99 16.62 10.91
C ASP A 29 11.34 16.14 9.49
N ILE A 30 10.37 15.60 8.75
CA ILE A 30 10.54 15.19 7.35
C ILE A 30 10.84 16.41 6.49
N PHE A 31 10.06 17.48 6.64
CA PHE A 31 10.27 18.73 5.91
C PHE A 31 11.67 19.27 6.15
N TRP A 32 12.14 19.27 7.40
CA TRP A 32 13.49 19.71 7.73
C TRP A 32 14.54 18.91 6.98
N VAL A 33 14.46 17.58 6.98
CA VAL A 33 15.43 16.73 6.27
C VAL A 33 15.40 16.98 4.76
N LEU A 34 14.21 17.07 4.16
CA LEU A 34 14.05 17.34 2.73
C LEU A 34 14.61 18.72 2.33
N ASP A 35 14.49 19.71 3.22
CA ASP A 35 15.01 21.06 2.95
C ASP A 35 16.54 21.09 2.92
N HIS A 36 17.18 20.32 3.79
CA HIS A 36 18.62 20.31 4.02
C HIS A 36 19.38 19.29 3.14
N TRP A 37 18.72 18.18 2.75
CA TRP A 37 19.33 17.14 1.93
C TRP A 37 19.21 17.38 0.41
N GLN A 38 18.23 18.17 -0.03
CA GLN A 38 17.96 18.50 -1.44
C GLN A 38 17.73 17.28 -2.37
N ILE A 39 17.46 16.09 -1.81
CA ILE A 39 17.30 14.84 -2.58
C ILE A 39 16.17 14.89 -3.62
N ILE A 40 15.14 15.70 -3.39
CA ILE A 40 13.99 15.85 -4.30
C ILE A 40 14.42 16.45 -5.66
N GLU A 41 15.52 17.21 -5.69
CA GLU A 41 16.03 17.83 -6.92
C GLU A 41 16.88 16.84 -7.74
N LYS A 42 17.18 15.64 -7.20
CA LYS A 42 17.99 14.62 -7.86
C LYS A 42 17.21 13.96 -9.01
N LYS A 43 17.77 14.02 -10.21
CA LYS A 43 17.18 13.44 -11.43
C LYS A 43 17.36 11.93 -11.51
N THR A 44 18.35 11.38 -10.81
CA THR A 44 18.66 9.94 -10.79
C THR A 44 18.04 9.29 -9.56
N ARG A 45 17.41 8.12 -9.73
CA ARG A 45 16.81 7.34 -8.64
C ARG A 45 17.84 6.50 -7.88
N ILE A 46 18.96 7.14 -7.49
CA ILE A 46 20.08 6.50 -6.81
C ILE A 46 20.53 7.42 -5.68
N VAL A 47 20.50 6.90 -4.46
CA VAL A 47 21.16 7.51 -3.30
C VAL A 47 22.53 6.87 -3.14
N ASP A 48 23.58 7.67 -3.10
CA ASP A 48 24.94 7.20 -2.89
C ASP A 48 25.49 7.61 -1.51
N ASP A 49 26.67 7.10 -1.18
CA ASP A 49 27.30 7.38 0.11
C ASP A 49 27.71 8.84 0.30
N THR A 50 27.87 9.60 -0.79
CA THR A 50 28.19 11.03 -0.75
C THR A 50 26.95 11.81 -0.33
N ASP A 51 25.78 11.50 -0.91
CA ASP A 51 24.50 12.10 -0.51
C ASP A 51 24.25 11.91 0.99
N LEU A 52 24.47 10.68 1.49
CA LEU A 52 24.27 10.35 2.89
C LEU A 52 25.27 11.05 3.81
N ARG A 53 26.52 11.21 3.37
CA ARG A 53 27.55 11.92 4.14
C ARG A 53 27.18 13.39 4.35
N ILE A 54 26.69 14.06 3.32
CA ILE A 54 26.30 15.48 3.38
C ILE A 54 25.22 15.69 4.45
N ILE A 55 24.13 14.92 4.39
CA ILE A 55 23.05 15.09 5.37
C ILE A 55 23.46 14.62 6.77
N THR A 56 24.27 13.56 6.88
CA THR A 56 24.76 13.08 8.18
C THR A 56 25.66 14.10 8.86
N GLN A 57 26.51 14.81 8.12
CA GLN A 57 27.35 15.89 8.66
C GLN A 57 26.49 17.03 9.22
N GLN A 58 25.45 17.44 8.49
CA GLN A 58 24.52 18.47 8.97
C GLN A 58 23.74 18.02 10.21
N LEU A 59 23.29 16.76 10.25
CA LEU A 59 22.62 16.17 11.41
C LEU A 59 23.51 16.13 12.65
N ASN A 60 24.80 15.88 12.47
CA ASN A 60 25.76 15.82 13.59
C ASN A 60 26.09 17.19 14.20
N ALA A 61 25.77 18.29 13.51
CA ALA A 61 25.92 19.64 14.04
C ALA A 61 24.75 20.09 14.93
N ILE A 62 23.70 19.27 15.08
CA ILE A 62 22.46 19.61 15.79
C ILE A 62 22.49 19.08 17.23
N VAL A 63 21.83 19.80 18.14
CA VAL A 63 21.66 19.40 19.54
C VAL A 63 20.97 18.02 19.64
N THR A 64 21.48 17.18 20.54
CA THR A 64 21.22 15.73 20.67
C THR A 64 19.74 15.32 20.66
N GLY A 65 18.83 16.14 21.22
CA GLY A 65 17.39 15.83 21.26
C GLY A 65 16.71 15.88 19.88
N LYS A 66 16.93 16.95 19.11
CA LYS A 66 16.37 17.09 17.75
C LYS A 66 17.09 16.22 16.73
N GLN A 67 18.39 15.98 16.95
CA GLN A 67 19.18 15.10 16.11
C GLN A 67 18.56 13.70 15.99
N ARG A 68 18.03 13.13 17.08
CA ARG A 68 17.35 11.83 17.04
C ARG A 68 16.10 11.85 16.17
N ALA A 69 15.26 12.88 16.32
CA ALA A 69 14.04 13.02 15.52
C ALA A 69 14.35 13.13 14.01
N TYR A 70 15.35 13.94 13.64
CA TYR A 70 15.76 14.09 12.25
C TYR A 70 16.44 12.84 11.68
N ARG A 71 17.16 12.06 12.50
CA ARG A 71 17.67 10.74 12.06
C ARG A 71 16.55 9.76 11.75
N HIS A 72 15.53 9.67 12.60
CA HIS A 72 14.36 8.84 12.32
C HIS A 72 13.58 9.33 11.09
N ALA A 73 13.52 10.65 10.88
CA ALA A 73 12.94 11.21 9.66
C ALA A 73 13.75 10.86 8.41
N LEU A 74 15.09 10.92 8.48
CA LEU A 74 15.96 10.51 7.38
C LEU A 74 15.80 9.02 7.05
N GLU A 75 15.80 8.16 8.08
CA GLU A 75 15.55 6.72 7.92
C GLU A 75 14.18 6.46 7.27
N GLY A 76 13.14 7.17 7.70
CA GLY A 76 11.81 7.09 7.10
C GLY A 76 11.77 7.58 5.64
N ILE A 77 12.47 8.67 5.32
CA ILE A 77 12.57 9.14 3.91
C ILE A 77 13.30 8.10 3.06
N LEU A 78 14.41 7.54 3.54
CA LEU A 78 15.14 6.49 2.82
C LEU A 78 14.26 5.27 2.58
N PHE A 79 13.53 4.84 3.62
CA PHE A 79 12.54 3.77 3.51
C PHE A 79 11.49 4.05 2.44
N TYR A 80 10.91 5.26 2.42
CA TYR A 80 9.96 5.68 1.38
C TYR A 80 10.58 5.67 -0.02
N LEU A 81 11.81 6.16 -0.16
CA LEU A 81 12.51 6.21 -1.45
C LEU A 81 12.75 4.82 -2.03
N GLU A 82 13.15 3.85 -1.20
CA GLU A 82 13.31 2.46 -1.61
C GLU A 82 11.97 1.78 -1.89
N GLU A 83 11.06 1.74 -0.90
CA GLU A 83 9.85 0.91 -0.96
C GLU A 83 8.76 1.48 -1.87
N ALA A 84 8.56 2.80 -1.90
CA ALA A 84 7.50 3.42 -2.68
C ALA A 84 8.00 3.97 -4.02
N CYS A 85 9.23 4.50 -4.06
CA CYS A 85 9.76 5.15 -5.26
C CYS A 85 10.76 4.27 -6.04
N TYR A 86 11.14 3.10 -5.51
CA TYR A 86 12.09 2.18 -6.12
C TYR A 86 13.47 2.81 -6.41
N TRP A 87 13.95 3.65 -5.50
CA TRP A 87 15.31 4.20 -5.57
C TRP A 87 16.32 3.16 -5.11
N GLN A 88 17.50 3.18 -5.72
CA GLN A 88 18.62 2.36 -5.27
C GLN A 88 19.29 3.02 -4.07
N LEU A 89 19.40 2.28 -2.96
CA LEU A 89 20.08 2.72 -1.75
C LEU A 89 21.40 1.95 -1.51
N PRO A 90 22.36 2.51 -0.77
CA PRO A 90 23.58 1.80 -0.38
C PRO A 90 23.27 0.63 0.58
N GLU A 91 24.02 -0.47 0.48
CA GLU A 91 23.79 -1.71 1.26
C GLU A 91 23.72 -1.49 2.78
N ARG A 92 24.53 -0.57 3.32
CA ARG A 92 24.51 -0.22 4.74
C ARG A 92 23.15 0.31 5.22
N VAL A 93 22.39 0.97 4.34
CA VAL A 93 21.06 1.50 4.66
C VAL A 93 20.01 0.39 4.59
N LYS A 94 20.15 -0.54 3.64
CA LYS A 94 19.24 -1.68 3.48
C LYS A 94 19.19 -2.56 4.72
N ASN A 95 20.33 -2.81 5.36
CA ASN A 95 20.37 -3.58 6.61
C ASN A 95 19.58 -2.89 7.74
N THR A 96 19.74 -1.58 7.90
CA THR A 96 18.98 -0.79 8.88
C THR A 96 17.48 -0.80 8.59
N ILE A 97 17.10 -0.74 7.30
CA ILE A 97 15.70 -0.85 6.87
C ILE A 97 15.13 -2.24 7.20
N ASN A 98 15.88 -3.31 7.00
CA ASN A 98 15.46 -4.67 7.35
C ASN A 98 15.21 -4.84 8.84
N ASP A 99 16.10 -4.33 9.69
CA ASP A 99 15.91 -4.36 11.15
C ASP A 99 14.67 -3.56 11.56
N THR A 100 14.43 -2.41 10.91
CA THR A 100 13.25 -1.58 11.16
C THR A 100 11.96 -2.26 10.70
N ASN A 101 12.01 -2.98 9.57
CA ASN A 101 10.90 -3.81 9.11
C ASN A 101 10.57 -4.92 10.11
N HIS A 102 11.58 -5.55 10.71
CA HIS A 102 11.37 -6.55 11.75
C HIS A 102 10.68 -5.95 12.98
N GLN A 103 11.18 -4.82 13.49
CA GLN A 103 10.56 -4.09 14.60
C GLN A 103 9.12 -3.68 14.29
N TYR A 104 8.83 -3.25 13.06
CA TYR A 104 7.47 -2.96 12.62
C TYR A 104 6.56 -4.18 12.75
N PHE A 105 7.03 -5.37 12.36
CA PHE A 105 6.24 -6.59 12.50
C PHE A 105 6.08 -7.03 13.95
N GLU A 106 7.09 -6.86 14.80
CA GLU A 106 6.95 -7.10 16.24
C GLU A 106 5.89 -6.19 16.88
N GLU A 107 5.91 -4.88 16.55
CA GLU A 107 4.88 -3.95 17.01
C GLU A 107 3.49 -4.28 16.45
N LEU A 108 3.42 -4.72 15.20
CA LEU A 108 2.18 -5.17 14.57
C LEU A 108 1.64 -6.42 15.29
N ALA A 109 2.51 -7.37 15.65
CA ALA A 109 2.15 -8.59 16.37
C ALA A 109 1.56 -8.32 17.76
N LYS A 110 1.98 -7.24 18.46
CA LYS A 110 1.34 -6.82 19.73
C LYS A 110 -0.16 -6.54 19.59
N GLY A 111 -0.62 -6.21 18.39
CA GLY A 111 -2.02 -5.99 18.04
C GLY A 111 -2.84 -7.25 17.75
N ALA A 112 -2.24 -8.44 17.77
CA ALA A 112 -2.87 -9.70 17.32
C ALA A 112 -4.14 -10.06 18.09
N ALA A 113 -4.08 -10.05 19.43
CA ALA A 113 -5.24 -10.37 20.25
C ALA A 113 -6.41 -9.41 19.97
N HIS A 114 -6.12 -8.13 19.72
CA HIS A 114 -7.13 -7.14 19.39
C HIS A 114 -7.71 -7.36 17.98
N ALA A 115 -6.86 -7.63 16.99
CA ALA A 115 -7.31 -7.95 15.63
C ALA A 115 -8.21 -9.19 15.60
N HIS A 116 -7.84 -10.23 16.37
CA HIS A 116 -8.64 -11.44 16.49
C HIS A 116 -10.01 -11.17 17.11
N LYS A 117 -10.10 -10.38 18.19
CA LYS A 117 -11.38 -9.99 18.80
C LYS A 117 -12.30 -9.28 17.80
N ILE A 118 -11.76 -8.33 17.03
CA ILE A 118 -12.51 -7.64 15.98
C ILE A 118 -13.04 -8.65 14.95
N PHE A 119 -12.18 -9.55 14.48
CA PHE A 119 -12.57 -10.54 13.48
C PHE A 119 -13.68 -11.49 13.99
N VAL A 120 -13.61 -11.94 15.24
CA VAL A 120 -14.65 -12.79 15.85
C VAL A 120 -16.00 -12.05 15.90
N CYS A 121 -16.01 -10.79 16.35
CA CYS A 121 -17.24 -9.98 16.37
C CYS A 121 -17.77 -9.71 14.95
N TYR A 122 -16.87 -9.47 13.99
CA TYR A 122 -17.23 -9.35 12.59
C TYR A 122 -17.92 -10.61 12.05
N GLN A 123 -17.37 -11.80 12.31
CA GLN A 123 -17.97 -13.07 11.88
C GLN A 123 -19.34 -13.32 12.52
N GLN A 124 -19.51 -12.96 13.79
CA GLN A 124 -20.81 -13.00 14.47
C GLN A 124 -21.82 -12.07 13.80
N GLN A 125 -21.43 -10.82 13.51
CA GLN A 125 -22.29 -9.87 12.81
C GLN A 125 -22.65 -10.35 11.40
N LYS A 126 -21.68 -10.90 10.66
CA LYS A 126 -21.90 -11.46 9.33
C LYS A 126 -22.90 -12.61 9.38
N THR A 127 -22.78 -13.51 10.34
CA THR A 127 -23.75 -14.59 10.59
C THR A 127 -25.15 -14.01 10.87
N SER A 128 -25.27 -13.07 11.81
CA SER A 128 -26.56 -12.43 12.13
C SER A 128 -27.17 -11.68 10.94
N PHE A 129 -26.35 -11.13 10.04
CA PHE A 129 -26.84 -10.52 8.81
C PHE A 129 -27.54 -11.54 7.91
N PHE A 130 -27.05 -12.78 7.85
CA PHE A 130 -27.68 -13.85 7.08
C PHE A 130 -29.10 -14.17 7.56
N ASP A 131 -29.35 -14.01 8.85
CA ASP A 131 -30.65 -14.25 9.46
C ASP A 131 -31.60 -13.05 9.33
N ILE A 132 -31.11 -11.84 9.61
CA ILE A 132 -31.95 -10.64 9.76
C ILE A 132 -32.12 -9.87 8.44
N ARG A 133 -31.11 -9.89 7.55
CA ARG A 133 -31.07 -9.10 6.30
C ARG A 133 -31.29 -7.60 6.51
N GLY A 134 -30.59 -7.02 7.49
CA GLY A 134 -30.61 -5.58 7.73
C GLY A 134 -29.93 -4.77 6.62
N PRO A 135 -29.99 -3.42 6.68
CA PRO A 135 -29.25 -2.57 5.74
C PRO A 135 -27.73 -2.72 5.90
N LEU A 136 -27.00 -2.55 4.80
CA LEU A 136 -25.54 -2.66 4.79
C LEU A 136 -24.92 -1.31 5.16
N ALA A 137 -24.40 -1.20 6.38
CA ALA A 137 -23.73 0.00 6.85
C ALA A 137 -22.32 0.13 6.24
N PRO A 138 -21.82 1.37 5.98
CA PRO A 138 -20.46 1.58 5.46
C PRO A 138 -19.36 0.93 6.31
N CYS A 139 -19.47 0.95 7.64
CA CYS A 139 -18.51 0.31 8.52
C CYS A 139 -18.50 -1.22 8.38
N PHE A 140 -19.66 -1.86 8.17
CA PHE A 140 -19.73 -3.30 7.95
C PHE A 140 -19.11 -3.69 6.60
N MET A 141 -19.36 -2.89 5.56
CA MET A 141 -18.72 -3.07 4.26
C MET A 141 -17.20 -2.88 4.31
N ALA A 142 -16.71 -1.94 5.13
CA ALA A 142 -15.27 -1.78 5.36
C ALA A 142 -14.64 -3.00 6.04
N LEU A 143 -15.34 -3.66 6.96
CA LEU A 143 -14.88 -4.92 7.57
C LEU A 143 -14.83 -6.06 6.54
N ILE A 144 -15.84 -6.20 5.69
CA ILE A 144 -15.86 -7.19 4.59
C ILE A 144 -14.68 -6.96 3.64
N ILE A 145 -14.47 -5.73 3.17
CA ILE A 145 -13.35 -5.41 2.28
C ILE A 145 -12.02 -5.71 2.97
N GLY A 146 -11.84 -5.22 4.21
CA GLY A 146 -10.59 -5.36 4.96
C GLY A 146 -10.21 -6.80 5.31
N PHE A 147 -11.18 -7.63 5.71
CA PHE A 147 -10.91 -8.99 6.15
C PHE A 147 -11.00 -10.03 5.03
N GLU A 148 -11.84 -9.84 4.01
CA GLU A 148 -12.12 -10.88 3.01
C GLU A 148 -11.59 -10.56 1.62
N VAL A 149 -11.35 -9.28 1.30
CA VAL A 149 -10.88 -8.86 -0.03
C VAL A 149 -9.40 -8.50 -0.01
N ALA A 150 -9.03 -7.48 0.77
CA ALA A 150 -7.63 -7.04 0.91
C ALA A 150 -7.44 -6.14 2.13
N PRO A 151 -6.26 -6.19 2.80
CA PRO A 151 -5.97 -5.37 3.97
C PRO A 151 -5.52 -3.93 3.60
N ILE A 152 -6.31 -3.27 2.75
CA ILE A 152 -6.03 -1.95 2.18
C ILE A 152 -6.37 -0.80 3.15
N SER A 153 -5.95 0.41 2.79
CA SER A 153 -6.18 1.60 3.61
C SER A 153 -7.66 2.01 3.67
N LEU A 154 -8.07 2.73 4.72
CA LEU A 154 -9.42 3.30 4.81
C LEU A 154 -9.70 4.33 3.71
N GLU A 155 -8.66 4.95 3.15
CA GLU A 155 -8.80 5.88 2.02
C GLU A 155 -9.22 5.13 0.75
N HIS A 156 -8.55 4.02 0.45
CA HIS A 156 -8.94 3.15 -0.67
C HIS A 156 -10.34 2.56 -0.44
N ILE A 157 -10.64 2.08 0.78
CA ILE A 157 -11.98 1.57 1.13
C ILE A 157 -13.04 2.65 0.93
N SER A 158 -12.79 3.88 1.41
CA SER A 158 -13.72 5.00 1.21
C SER A 158 -13.93 5.31 -0.27
N ALA A 159 -12.90 5.21 -1.11
CA ALA A 159 -13.03 5.39 -2.56
C ALA A 159 -13.90 4.28 -3.18
N ILE A 160 -13.69 3.02 -2.79
CA ILE A 160 -14.49 1.87 -3.23
C ILE A 160 -15.96 2.06 -2.84
N LEU A 161 -16.26 2.35 -1.57
CA LEU A 161 -17.65 2.49 -1.10
C LEU A 161 -18.41 3.63 -1.78
N ASN A 162 -17.71 4.59 -2.39
CA ASN A 162 -18.32 5.70 -3.13
C ASN A 162 -18.37 5.49 -4.64
N ASN A 163 -17.83 4.38 -5.16
CA ASN A 163 -17.70 4.14 -6.60
C ASN A 163 -18.22 2.74 -6.99
N PRO A 164 -19.48 2.62 -7.46
CA PRO A 164 -20.02 1.35 -7.95
C PRO A 164 -19.23 0.76 -9.13
N ASN A 165 -18.53 1.60 -9.90
CA ASN A 165 -17.71 1.16 -11.03
C ASN A 165 -16.38 0.53 -10.60
N SER A 166 -16.12 0.41 -9.30
CA SER A 166 -14.97 -0.31 -8.78
C SER A 166 -15.09 -1.84 -8.95
N ILE A 167 -16.28 -2.38 -9.24
CA ILE A 167 -16.44 -3.81 -9.56
C ILE A 167 -16.32 -4.00 -11.08
N ILE A 168 -15.39 -4.85 -11.49
CA ILE A 168 -15.17 -5.25 -12.89
C ILE A 168 -15.39 -6.76 -13.06
N ASP A 169 -15.44 -7.23 -14.31
CA ASP A 169 -15.51 -8.66 -14.68
C ASP A 169 -16.64 -9.43 -13.97
N LYS A 170 -17.81 -8.78 -13.82
CA LYS A 170 -18.93 -9.22 -12.97
C LYS A 170 -19.47 -10.62 -13.25
N GLU A 171 -19.35 -11.10 -14.49
CA GLU A 171 -19.98 -12.35 -14.94
C GLU A 171 -19.11 -13.59 -14.70
N ASP A 172 -17.82 -13.53 -15.03
CA ASP A 172 -16.94 -14.71 -14.97
C ASP A 172 -16.06 -14.75 -13.72
N ASN A 173 -15.49 -13.62 -13.33
CA ASN A 173 -14.51 -13.56 -12.26
C ASN A 173 -14.50 -12.15 -11.66
N PRO A 174 -15.47 -11.82 -10.78
CA PRO A 174 -15.63 -10.47 -10.27
C PRO A 174 -14.36 -10.02 -9.54
N ARG A 175 -13.93 -8.80 -9.85
CA ARG A 175 -12.75 -8.19 -9.23
C ARG A 175 -13.02 -6.78 -8.78
N LEU A 176 -12.27 -6.37 -7.77
CA LEU A 176 -12.25 -5.02 -7.28
C LEU A 176 -11.09 -4.26 -7.92
N ALA A 177 -11.43 -3.29 -8.76
CA ALA A 177 -10.51 -2.35 -9.38
C ALA A 177 -10.26 -1.15 -8.47
N ILE A 178 -9.03 -1.01 -8.00
CA ILE A 178 -8.58 0.10 -7.16
C ILE A 178 -7.66 1.01 -7.97
N THR A 179 -8.12 2.24 -8.22
CA THR A 179 -7.31 3.27 -8.86
C THR A 179 -6.19 3.73 -7.94
N HIS A 180 -4.96 3.78 -8.46
CA HIS A 180 -3.79 4.22 -7.73
C HIS A 180 -3.88 5.71 -7.37
N THR A 181 -3.47 6.05 -6.15
CA THR A 181 -3.36 7.43 -5.69
C THR A 181 -1.96 7.98 -5.97
N GLY A 182 -1.84 9.17 -6.57
CA GLY A 182 -0.56 9.88 -6.68
C GLY A 182 0.28 9.70 -7.96
N TYR A 183 -0.14 8.89 -8.93
CA TYR A 183 0.44 8.94 -10.28
C TYR A 183 -0.18 10.08 -11.10
N GLY A 184 0.62 10.75 -11.94
CA GLY A 184 0.18 11.87 -12.77
C GLY A 184 -1.03 11.51 -13.64
N ALA A 185 -1.86 12.51 -13.97
CA ALA A 185 -3.15 12.35 -14.66
C ALA A 185 -3.09 11.62 -16.03
N ASP A 186 -1.88 11.40 -16.57
CA ASP A 186 -1.67 10.89 -17.91
C ASP A 186 -1.77 9.35 -18.04
N GLU A 187 -1.68 8.58 -16.94
CA GLU A 187 -1.88 7.12 -16.96
C GLU A 187 -2.70 6.65 -15.75
N LEU A 188 -3.96 6.25 -15.99
CA LEU A 188 -4.80 5.60 -14.98
C LEU A 188 -4.22 4.21 -14.68
N ARG A 189 -3.64 4.05 -13.49
CA ARG A 189 -3.15 2.76 -13.00
C ARG A 189 -4.15 2.15 -12.02
N VAL A 190 -4.37 0.86 -12.16
CA VAL A 190 -5.39 0.12 -11.41
C VAL A 190 -4.80 -1.20 -10.93
N THR A 191 -5.09 -1.53 -9.68
CA THR A 191 -4.83 -2.85 -9.09
C THR A 191 -6.13 -3.62 -8.97
N HIS A 192 -6.07 -4.92 -9.25
CA HIS A 192 -7.23 -5.80 -9.18
C HIS A 192 -7.09 -6.76 -8.00
N TYR A 193 -8.09 -6.77 -7.14
CA TYR A 193 -8.24 -7.77 -6.09
C TYR A 193 -9.37 -8.72 -6.46
N TYR A 194 -9.19 -10.00 -6.16
CA TYR A 194 -10.24 -10.99 -6.33
C TYR A 194 -11.41 -10.68 -5.41
N LEU A 195 -12.64 -10.74 -5.92
CA LEU A 195 -13.85 -10.70 -5.11
C LEU A 195 -14.43 -12.11 -5.05
N THR A 196 -14.61 -12.63 -3.84
CA THR A 196 -15.45 -13.81 -3.66
C THR A 196 -16.88 -13.48 -4.10
N ILE A 197 -17.64 -14.50 -4.52
CA ILE A 197 -19.05 -14.32 -4.90
C ILE A 197 -19.84 -13.65 -3.77
N GLU A 198 -19.52 -14.00 -2.52
CA GLU A 198 -20.14 -13.44 -1.34
C GLU A 198 -19.81 -11.94 -1.18
N SER A 199 -18.53 -11.56 -1.19
CA SER A 199 -18.12 -10.16 -1.07
C SER A 199 -18.63 -9.30 -2.24
N TYR A 200 -18.68 -9.87 -3.45
CA TYR A 200 -19.29 -9.25 -4.62
C TYR A 200 -20.77 -8.94 -4.39
N ARG A 201 -21.54 -9.92 -3.90
CA ARG A 201 -22.98 -9.73 -3.62
C ARG A 201 -23.22 -8.69 -2.54
N PHE A 202 -22.44 -8.71 -1.46
CA PHE A 202 -22.50 -7.67 -0.43
C PHE A 202 -22.25 -6.27 -1.01
N LEU A 203 -21.26 -6.11 -1.89
CA LEU A 203 -20.96 -4.80 -2.49
C LEU A 203 -22.06 -4.34 -3.46
N GLU A 204 -22.58 -5.23 -4.31
CA GLU A 204 -23.72 -4.92 -5.19
C GLU A 204 -24.95 -4.50 -4.38
N ASP A 205 -25.31 -5.26 -3.35
CA ASP A 205 -26.46 -4.97 -2.48
C ASP A 205 -26.25 -3.65 -1.72
N TYR A 206 -25.02 -3.34 -1.32
CA TYR A 206 -24.67 -2.05 -0.72
C TYR A 206 -24.87 -0.90 -1.72
N TYR A 207 -24.40 -1.02 -2.96
CA TYR A 207 -24.59 0.03 -3.97
C TYR A 207 -26.06 0.19 -4.38
N ALA A 208 -26.84 -0.89 -4.41
CA ALA A 208 -28.27 -0.86 -4.70
C ALA A 208 -29.05 -0.02 -3.67
N GLN A 209 -28.55 0.11 -2.43
CA GLN A 209 -29.13 0.97 -1.39
C GLN A 209 -28.92 2.48 -1.64
N SER A 210 -28.18 2.87 -2.69
CA SER A 210 -27.82 4.27 -2.98
C SER A 210 -27.23 4.98 -1.75
N PRO A 211 -26.12 4.45 -1.19
CA PRO A 211 -25.58 4.92 0.08
C PRO A 211 -25.08 6.36 -0.03
N SER A 212 -25.14 7.09 1.08
CA SER A 212 -24.58 8.43 1.15
C SER A 212 -23.06 8.40 1.03
N ARG A 213 -22.50 9.48 0.46
CA ARG A 213 -21.06 9.59 0.27
C ARG A 213 -20.34 9.51 1.61
N THR A 214 -19.49 8.50 1.76
CA THR A 214 -18.75 8.24 2.99
C THR A 214 -17.34 8.80 2.86
N SER A 215 -16.89 9.61 3.82
CA SER A 215 -15.51 10.08 3.89
C SER A 215 -14.64 9.14 4.73
N THR A 216 -13.32 9.15 4.54
CA THR A 216 -12.40 8.40 5.40
C THR A 216 -12.57 8.73 6.90
N LYS A 217 -12.87 10.00 7.21
CA LYS A 217 -13.09 10.47 8.59
C LYS A 217 -14.39 9.93 9.18
N SER A 218 -15.48 9.95 8.41
CA SER A 218 -16.77 9.40 8.86
C SER A 218 -16.67 7.89 9.00
N LEU A 219 -16.03 7.21 8.04
CA LEU A 219 -15.81 5.77 8.11
C LEU A 219 -15.02 5.35 9.35
N TYR A 220 -13.97 6.09 9.69
CA TYR A 220 -13.23 5.86 10.93
C TYR A 220 -14.10 6.05 12.18
N ALA A 221 -14.95 7.08 12.20
CA ALA A 221 -15.87 7.33 13.31
C ALA A 221 -16.91 6.21 13.46
N ASP A 222 -17.47 5.73 12.35
CA ASP A 222 -18.45 4.65 12.32
C ASP A 222 -17.82 3.33 12.80
N LEU A 223 -16.60 3.04 12.36
CA LEU A 223 -15.83 1.88 12.81
C LEU A 223 -15.46 1.97 14.30
N SER A 224 -15.13 3.16 14.80
CA SER A 224 -14.86 3.38 16.23
C SER A 224 -16.12 3.18 17.07
N SER A 225 -17.26 3.74 16.64
CA SER A 225 -18.56 3.51 17.27
C SER A 225 -18.96 2.04 17.23
N TRP A 226 -18.62 1.32 16.15
CA TRP A 226 -18.84 -0.11 16.05
C TRP A 226 -18.03 -0.90 17.08
N LEU A 227 -16.76 -0.55 17.33
CA LEU A 227 -15.97 -1.17 18.41
C LEU A 227 -16.64 -0.97 19.78
N ASP A 228 -17.03 0.27 20.08
CA ASP A 228 -17.66 0.62 21.36
C ASP A 228 -18.96 -0.16 21.57
N LYS A 229 -19.82 -0.24 20.54
CA LYS A 229 -21.07 -1.01 20.56
C LYS A 229 -20.87 -2.50 20.82
N ASN A 230 -19.75 -3.05 20.36
CA ASN A 230 -19.40 -4.47 20.54
C ASN A 230 -18.51 -4.71 21.78
N GLY A 231 -18.34 -3.71 22.66
CA GLY A 231 -17.55 -3.83 23.89
C GLY A 231 -16.05 -4.03 23.65
N ILE A 232 -15.54 -3.65 22.48
CA ILE A 232 -14.12 -3.72 22.14
C ILE A 232 -13.49 -2.36 22.44
N SER A 233 -12.45 -2.33 23.27
CA SER A 233 -11.76 -1.09 23.62
C SER A 233 -11.22 -0.38 22.38
N ALA A 234 -11.65 0.85 22.11
CA ALA A 234 -11.07 1.67 21.06
C ALA A 234 -9.56 1.86 21.30
N CYS A 235 -8.76 1.74 20.24
CA CYS A 235 -7.35 2.10 20.33
C CYS A 235 -7.16 3.58 20.02
N SER A 236 -6.20 4.18 20.70
CA SER A 236 -5.86 5.60 20.64
C SER A 236 -5.24 6.05 19.31
N THR A 237 -4.92 5.15 18.38
CA THR A 237 -4.20 5.46 17.14
C THR A 237 -5.10 5.34 15.91
N LYS A 238 -5.24 6.43 15.14
CA LYS A 238 -6.05 6.49 13.90
C LYS A 238 -5.66 5.46 12.82
N GLN A 239 -4.41 5.00 12.85
CA GLN A 239 -3.81 4.06 11.87
C GLN A 239 -4.10 2.59 12.17
N ILE A 240 -5.05 2.30 13.07
CA ILE A 240 -5.26 0.95 13.55
C ILE A 240 -5.85 0.01 12.50
N TRP A 241 -6.83 0.47 11.72
CA TRP A 241 -7.64 -0.41 10.90
C TRP A 241 -6.86 -1.16 9.82
N PRO A 242 -6.04 -0.50 8.97
CA PRO A 242 -5.23 -1.21 7.99
C PRO A 242 -4.29 -2.22 8.65
N LYS A 243 -3.68 -1.86 9.79
CA LYS A 243 -2.81 -2.77 10.55
C LYS A 243 -3.58 -3.97 11.10
N ARG A 244 -4.82 -3.80 11.60
CA ARG A 244 -5.64 -4.91 12.10
C ARG A 244 -6.05 -5.86 10.99
N PHE A 245 -6.39 -5.33 9.81
CA PHE A 245 -6.60 -6.16 8.63
C PHE A 245 -5.32 -6.92 8.28
N GLN A 246 -4.18 -6.25 8.12
CA GLN A 246 -2.89 -6.89 7.82
C GLN A 246 -2.52 -8.01 8.82
N ILE A 247 -2.73 -7.78 10.13
CA ILE A 247 -2.50 -8.80 11.16
C ILE A 247 -3.41 -10.01 10.95
N HIS A 248 -4.69 -9.80 10.67
CA HIS A 248 -5.61 -10.90 10.39
C HIS A 248 -5.12 -11.72 9.18
N TRP A 249 -4.75 -11.04 8.09
CA TRP A 249 -4.26 -11.72 6.89
C TRP A 249 -2.98 -12.51 7.16
N TYR A 250 -2.04 -11.93 7.92
CA TYR A 250 -0.81 -12.59 8.34
C TYR A 250 -1.09 -13.87 9.15
N LEU A 251 -1.95 -13.77 10.17
CA LEU A 251 -2.22 -14.90 11.08
C LEU A 251 -3.11 -15.97 10.45
N HIS A 252 -4.11 -15.57 9.66
CA HIS A 252 -5.10 -16.48 9.10
C HIS A 252 -4.59 -17.19 7.84
N PHE A 253 -3.92 -16.47 6.94
CA PHE A 253 -3.41 -17.02 5.69
C PHE A 253 -1.91 -17.39 5.74
N GLN A 254 -1.26 -17.19 6.89
CA GLN A 254 0.18 -17.49 7.12
C GLN A 254 1.11 -16.92 6.05
N GLN A 255 0.75 -15.76 5.50
CA GLN A 255 1.51 -15.15 4.41
C GLN A 255 2.78 -14.47 4.91
N PRO A 256 3.85 -14.44 4.10
CA PRO A 256 5.05 -13.70 4.45
C PRO A 256 4.75 -12.22 4.72
N PRO A 257 5.43 -11.61 5.71
CA PRO A 257 5.22 -10.21 6.07
C PRO A 257 5.36 -9.23 4.89
N THR A 258 6.32 -9.47 3.99
CA THR A 258 6.52 -8.69 2.76
C THR A 258 5.32 -8.76 1.82
N PHE A 259 4.73 -9.95 1.65
CA PHE A 259 3.57 -10.14 0.80
C PHE A 259 2.34 -9.39 1.35
N ILE A 260 2.17 -9.36 2.67
CA ILE A 260 1.10 -8.61 3.31
C ILE A 260 1.25 -7.09 3.06
N LYS A 261 2.48 -6.57 3.11
CA LYS A 261 2.76 -5.17 2.77
C LYS A 261 2.43 -4.85 1.32
N ASP A 262 2.78 -5.75 0.41
CA ASP A 262 2.42 -5.61 -1.01
C ASP A 262 0.91 -5.61 -1.15
N LEU A 263 0.24 -6.64 -0.64
CA LEU A 263 -1.22 -6.79 -0.72
C LEU A 263 -1.97 -5.56 -0.16
N ALA A 264 -1.48 -4.95 0.92
CA ALA A 264 -2.07 -3.78 1.54
C ALA A 264 -1.89 -2.47 0.75
N ASN A 265 -0.93 -2.43 -0.19
CA ASN A 265 -0.58 -1.22 -0.94
C ASN A 265 -0.85 -1.42 -2.45
N PRO A 266 -2.05 -1.06 -2.94
CA PRO A 266 -2.42 -1.20 -4.35
C PRO A 266 -1.37 -0.64 -5.30
N GLU A 267 -0.75 0.48 -4.97
CA GLU A 267 0.23 1.20 -5.79
C GLU A 267 1.53 0.40 -6.05
N ARG A 268 1.80 -0.65 -5.26
CA ARG A 268 2.93 -1.57 -5.52
C ARG A 268 2.63 -2.61 -6.58
N HIS A 269 1.37 -2.83 -6.90
CA HIS A 269 0.92 -3.79 -7.90
C HIS A 269 0.83 -3.06 -9.24
N VAL A 270 1.97 -2.85 -9.88
CA VAL A 270 1.99 -2.25 -11.21
C VAL A 270 1.71 -3.33 -12.25
N GLY A 271 0.47 -3.41 -12.71
CA GLY A 271 0.18 -4.01 -14.01
C GLY A 271 0.76 -3.11 -15.10
N LEU A 272 1.44 -3.70 -16.08
CA LEU A 272 1.86 -2.94 -17.27
C LEU A 272 0.58 -2.43 -17.97
N SER A 273 0.39 -1.12 -17.97
CA SER A 273 -0.78 -0.43 -18.55
C SER A 273 -0.84 -0.56 -20.09
N LYS A 274 0.26 -0.96 -20.72
CA LYS A 274 0.26 -1.29 -22.15
C LYS A 274 -0.10 -2.76 -22.30
N PRO A 275 -1.11 -3.10 -23.14
CA PRO A 275 -1.20 -4.46 -23.63
C PRO A 275 0.15 -4.75 -24.26
N ILE A 276 0.92 -5.65 -23.64
CA ILE A 276 2.08 -6.21 -24.31
C ILE A 276 1.46 -6.79 -25.58
N SER A 277 1.83 -6.25 -26.73
CA SER A 277 1.64 -6.93 -27.99
C SER A 277 2.44 -8.20 -27.87
N LEU A 278 1.84 -9.23 -27.27
CA LEU A 278 2.42 -10.54 -27.19
C LEU A 278 2.77 -10.86 -28.63
N PRO A 279 4.06 -11.08 -28.95
CA PRO A 279 4.38 -11.59 -30.26
C PRO A 279 3.48 -12.81 -30.44
N LYS A 280 2.75 -12.86 -31.57
CA LYS A 280 1.96 -14.03 -31.95
C LYS A 280 2.93 -15.17 -32.25
N ILE A 281 3.60 -15.68 -31.22
CA ILE A 281 4.43 -16.86 -31.28
C ILE A 281 3.43 -17.99 -31.49
N LYS A 282 3.50 -18.62 -32.65
CA LYS A 282 2.63 -19.77 -32.94
C LYS A 282 2.99 -20.88 -31.96
N GLU A 283 2.03 -21.71 -31.57
CA GLU A 283 2.24 -22.80 -30.60
C GLU A 283 3.45 -23.68 -30.97
N ALA A 284 3.66 -23.92 -32.27
CA ALA A 284 4.83 -24.64 -32.80
C ALA A 284 6.18 -23.93 -32.56
N GLU A 285 6.20 -22.60 -32.49
CA GLU A 285 7.40 -21.81 -32.19
C GLU A 285 7.74 -21.82 -30.70
N ILE A 286 6.73 -21.96 -29.81
CA ILE A 286 6.93 -22.11 -28.36
C ILE A 286 7.73 -23.40 -28.10
N TYR A 287 7.28 -24.52 -28.65
CA TYR A 287 7.98 -25.79 -28.48
C TYR A 287 9.36 -25.78 -29.17
N ALA A 288 9.56 -25.04 -30.25
CA ALA A 288 10.88 -24.90 -30.89
C ALA A 288 11.88 -24.09 -30.05
N ILE A 289 11.41 -23.19 -29.17
CA ILE A 289 12.26 -22.40 -28.26
C ILE A 289 12.84 -23.28 -27.15
N ASP A 290 12.05 -24.18 -26.58
CA ASP A 290 12.48 -25.08 -25.49
C ASP A 290 13.61 -26.03 -25.93
N TRP A 291 13.66 -26.40 -27.22
CA TRP A 291 14.72 -27.24 -27.78
C TRP A 291 15.89 -26.45 -28.37
N ASN A 292 15.81 -25.11 -28.44
CA ASN A 292 16.88 -24.27 -28.96
C ASN A 292 17.80 -23.79 -27.83
N THR A 293 18.87 -24.54 -27.58
CA THR A 293 19.92 -24.20 -26.59
C THR A 293 20.58 -22.82 -26.76
N LYS A 294 20.35 -22.12 -27.88
CA LYS A 294 20.89 -20.78 -28.17
C LYS A 294 19.81 -19.70 -28.29
N TRP A 295 18.56 -19.98 -27.90
CA TRP A 295 17.42 -19.07 -28.07
C TRP A 295 17.65 -17.67 -27.48
N PHE A 296 18.35 -17.58 -26.34
CA PHE A 296 18.70 -16.33 -25.66
C PHE A 296 19.54 -15.37 -26.54
N ASN A 297 20.42 -15.90 -27.39
CA ASN A 297 21.25 -15.07 -28.30
C ASN A 297 20.41 -14.38 -29.39
N SER A 298 19.27 -14.96 -29.75
CA SER A 298 18.33 -14.42 -30.73
C SER A 298 17.61 -13.18 -30.19
N LEU A 299 17.29 -13.16 -28.88
CA LEU A 299 16.66 -12.01 -28.21
C LEU A 299 17.59 -10.79 -28.17
N THR A 300 18.88 -11.00 -27.90
CA THR A 300 19.88 -9.91 -27.93
C THR A 300 20.05 -9.28 -29.32
N LYS A 301 19.79 -10.01 -30.40
CA LYS A 301 19.83 -9.46 -31.77
C LYS A 301 18.58 -8.65 -32.12
N LEU A 302 17.41 -9.01 -31.59
CA LEU A 302 16.17 -8.27 -31.78
C LEU A 302 16.22 -6.89 -31.11
N GLN A 303 16.76 -6.79 -29.89
CA GLN A 303 16.95 -5.51 -29.19
C GLN A 303 17.94 -4.57 -29.89
N LYS A 304 19.01 -5.11 -30.52
CA LYS A 304 19.94 -4.30 -31.31
C LYS A 304 19.30 -3.73 -32.58
N LYS A 305 18.34 -4.44 -33.18
CA LYS A 305 17.64 -3.97 -34.39
C LYS A 305 16.65 -2.84 -34.10
N SER A 306 15.99 -2.84 -32.92
CA SER A 306 15.09 -1.75 -32.53
C SER A 306 15.83 -0.47 -32.15
N ALA A 307 17.04 -0.56 -31.61
CA ALA A 307 17.87 0.59 -31.25
C ALA A 307 18.52 1.29 -32.47
N LEU A 308 18.54 0.64 -33.63
CA LEU A 308 19.05 1.19 -34.90
C LEU A 308 17.94 1.79 -35.77
N ALA A 309 16.68 1.67 -35.36
CA ALA A 309 15.51 2.19 -36.06
C ALA A 309 14.81 3.35 -35.33
N SER A 310 15.48 3.93 -34.32
CA SER A 310 15.07 5.08 -33.53
C SER A 310 16.09 6.20 -33.64
#